data_AF-A0A7W1SCR7-F1
#
_entry.id   AF-A0A7W1SCR7-F1
#
_cell.length_a   1.000
_cell.length_b   1.000
_cell.length_c   1.000
_cell.angle_alpha   90.00
_cell.angle_beta   90.00
_cell.angle_gamma   90.00
#
_symmetry.space_group_name_H-M   'P 1'
#
loop_
_entity.id
_entity.type
_entity.pdbx_description
1 polymer ?
#
loop_
_entity_poly.entity_id
_entity_poly.type
_entity_poly.pdbx_seq_one_letter_code
_entity_poly.pdbx_strand_id
1 'polypeptide(L)' 'MRILKGLGSRVLTCGCVAGIYETYDGETIAILDVPATACADLAHEQGKQLPMDALPVRNTSSDQQ' A
#
# COMPACT_ATOMS: atom_id res chain seq x y z
N MET A 1 9.21 14.28 -2.97
CA MET A 1 8.65 13.11 -3.66
C MET A 1 7.64 13.56 -4.70
N ARG A 2 7.79 13.14 -5.96
CA ARG A 2 6.80 13.35 -7.03
C ARG A 2 6.49 12.00 -7.65
N ILE A 3 5.20 11.69 -7.76
CA ILE A 3 4.71 10.44 -8.35
C ILE A 3 4.73 10.59 -9.86
N LEU A 4 5.38 9.65 -10.55
CA LEU A 4 5.38 9.54 -12.00
C LEU A 4 4.11 8.85 -12.50
N LYS A 5 3.79 7.67 -11.94
CA LYS A 5 2.57 6.91 -12.27
C LYS A 5 2.17 5.94 -11.16
N GLY A 6 0.90 5.54 -11.15
CA GLY A 6 0.42 4.41 -10.35
C GLY A 6 0.78 3.08 -11.00
N LEU A 7 1.27 2.15 -10.20
CA LEU A 7 1.59 0.77 -10.59
C LEU A 7 0.49 -0.22 -10.20
N GLY A 8 -0.29 0.11 -9.17
CA GLY A 8 -1.40 -0.71 -8.69
C GLY A 8 -1.76 -0.36 -7.25
N SER A 9 -2.51 -1.24 -6.59
CA SER A 9 -2.83 -1.11 -5.17
C SER A 9 -2.81 -2.47 -4.48
N ARG A 10 -2.68 -2.45 -3.15
CA ARG A 10 -2.68 -3.63 -2.29
C ARG A 10 -3.57 -3.41 -1.09
N VAL A 11 -4.36 -4.43 -0.77
CA VAL A 11 -5.11 -4.48 0.50
C VAL A 11 -4.20 -5.12 1.55
N LEU A 12 -3.93 -4.38 2.61
CA LEU A 12 -3.14 -4.85 3.75
C LEU A 12 -3.96 -5.80 4.62
N THR A 13 -3.30 -6.60 5.45
CA THR A 13 -4.00 -7.51 6.39
C THR A 13 -4.91 -6.78 7.39
N CYS A 14 -4.59 -5.54 7.75
CA CYS A 14 -5.42 -4.69 8.60
C CYS A 14 -6.63 -4.07 7.85
N GLY A 15 -6.78 -4.34 6.55
CA GLY A 15 -7.87 -3.85 5.71
C GLY A 15 -7.61 -2.52 5.02
N CYS A 16 -6.53 -1.80 5.35
CA CYS A 16 -6.17 -0.57 4.65
C CYS A 16 -5.79 -0.84 3.19
N VAL A 17 -5.96 0.16 2.34
CA VAL A 17 -5.55 0.11 0.94
C VAL A 17 -4.32 1.00 0.75
N ALA A 18 -3.25 0.41 0.25
CA ALA A 18 -2.04 1.10 -0.14
C ALA A 18 -1.93 1.15 -1.67
N GLY A 19 -1.80 2.35 -2.23
CA GLY A 19 -1.42 2.55 -3.62
C GLY A 19 0.08 2.34 -3.80
N ILE A 20 0.47 1.68 -4.88
CA ILE A 20 1.86 1.47 -5.26
C ILE A 20 2.17 2.41 -6.43
N TYR A 21 3.24 3.18 -6.30
CA TYR A 21 3.59 4.24 -7.22
C TYR A 21 5.06 4.17 -7.62
N GLU A 22 5.34 4.56 -8.86
CA GLU A 22 6.69 4.84 -9.32
C GLU A 22 6.95 6.35 -9.18
N THR A 23 8.10 6.73 -8.66
CA THR A 23 8.54 8.13 -8.60
C THR A 23 9.35 8.50 -9.85
N TYR A 24 9.55 9.80 -10.08
CA TYR A 24 10.41 10.26 -11.17
C TYR A 24 11.89 9.85 -11.00
N ASP A 25 12.30 9.51 -9.78
CA ASP A 25 13.65 9.04 -9.47
C ASP A 25 13.80 7.53 -9.75
N GLY A 26 12.74 6.87 -10.24
CA GLY A 26 12.72 5.44 -10.54
C GLY A 26 12.47 4.55 -9.31
N GLU A 27 12.11 5.13 -8.17
CA GLU A 27 11.82 4.38 -6.95
C GLU A 27 10.37 3.90 -6.93
N THR A 28 10.15 2.68 -6.47
CA THR A 28 8.80 2.19 -6.17
C THR A 28 8.48 2.42 -4.70
N ILE A 29 7.37 3.10 -4.44
CA ILE A 29 6.90 3.43 -3.10
C ILE A 29 5.47 2.95 -2.90
N ALA A 30 5.09 2.74 -1.64
CA ALA A 30 3.70 2.57 -1.25
C ALA A 30 3.22 3.79 -0.48
N ILE A 31 1.99 4.22 -0.74
CA ILE A 31 1.31 5.28 0.00
C ILE A 31 -0.04 4.72 0.47
N LEU A 32 -0.41 4.98 1.72
CA LEU A 32 -1.71 4.59 2.24
C LEU A 32 -2.80 5.51 1.65
N ASP A 33 -3.58 5.00 0.71
CA ASP A 33 -4.63 5.80 0.05
C ASP A 33 -5.92 5.83 0.87
N VAL A 34 -6.25 4.69 1.50
CA VAL A 34 -7.49 4.54 2.27
C VAL A 34 -7.19 3.80 3.58
N PRO A 35 -7.21 4.50 4.72
CA PRO A 35 -7.18 3.83 6.01
C PRO A 35 -8.50 3.08 6.24
N ALA A 36 -8.41 1.82 6.71
CA ALA A 36 -9.60 1.11 7.15
C ALA A 36 -10.07 1.64 8.51
N THR A 37 -11.39 1.76 8.69
CA THR A 37 -11.99 2.25 9.95
C THR A 37 -11.61 1.41 11.16
N ALA A 38 -11.36 0.12 10.96
CA ALA A 38 -10.96 -0.82 12.01
C ALA A 38 -9.43 -0.98 12.14
N CYS A 39 -8.63 -0.20 11.42
CA CYS A 39 -7.18 -0.27 11.54
C CYS A 39 -6.76 0.26 12.92
N ALA A 40 -6.12 -0.59 13.73
CA ALA A 40 -5.62 -0.21 15.04
C ALA A 40 -4.25 0.49 14.98
N ASP A 41 -3.58 0.49 13.81
CA ASP A 41 -2.29 1.12 13.64
C ASP A 41 -2.45 2.62 13.39
N LEU A 42 -2.13 3.42 14.42
CA LEU A 42 -2.17 4.88 14.34
C LEU A 42 -1.14 5.45 13.37
N ALA A 43 -0.13 4.66 12.97
CA ALA A 43 0.78 5.09 11.93
C ALA A 43 0.13 5.02 10.53
N HIS A 44 -0.97 4.28 10.33
CA HIS A 44 -1.67 4.20 9.05
C HIS A 44 -2.60 5.41 8.83
N GLU A 45 -1.98 6.52 8.47
CA GLU A 45 -2.66 7.76 8.09
C GLU A 45 -2.73 7.89 6.57
N GLN A 46 -3.83 8.45 6.07
CA GLN A 46 -3.99 8.68 4.64
C GLN A 46 -2.88 9.58 4.08
N GLY A 47 -2.33 9.20 2.93
CA GLY A 47 -1.23 9.91 2.26
C GLY A 47 0.15 9.60 2.83
N LYS A 48 0.25 8.76 3.87
CA LYS A 48 1.54 8.39 4.45
C LYS A 48 2.24 7.33 3.63
N GLN A 49 3.54 7.50 3.43
CA GLN A 49 4.38 6.50 2.79
C GLN A 49 4.57 5.31 3.72
N LEU A 50 4.42 4.11 3.15
CA LEU A 50 4.62 2.85 3.84
C LEU A 50 5.90 2.16 3.34
N PRO A 51 6.63 1.46 4.22
CA PRO A 51 7.78 0.64 3.81
C PRO A 51 7.30 -0.52 2.92
N MET A 52 7.75 -0.55 1.65
CA MET A 52 7.36 -1.57 0.66
C MET A 52 7.61 -3.00 1.15
N ASP A 53 8.73 -3.23 1.84
CA ASP A 53 9.15 -4.56 2.32
C ASP A 53 8.36 -5.04 3.54
N ALA A 54 7.77 -4.12 4.28
CA ALA A 54 7.04 -4.40 5.51
C ALA A 54 5.52 -4.30 5.32
N LEU A 55 5.03 -4.26 4.08
CA LEU A 55 3.60 -4.38 3.80
C LEU A 55 3.17 -5.85 3.96
N PRO A 56 2.43 -6.23 5.03
CA PRO A 56 1.83 -7.55 5.10
C PRO A 56 0.69 -7.58 4.09
N VAL A 57 0.99 -8.03 2.88
CA VAL A 57 -0.03 -8.21 1.85
C VAL A 57 -0.88 -9.39 2.26
N ARG A 58 -2.20 -9.21 2.20
CA ARG A 58 -3.09 -10.35 2.29
C ARG A 58 -2.85 -11.17 1.02
N ASN A 59 -2.04 -12.23 1.11
CA ASN A 59 -1.90 -13.17 0.00
C ASN A 59 -3.29 -13.73 -0.28
N THR A 60 -3.93 -13.23 -1.32
CA THR A 60 -5.03 -13.96 -1.96
C THR A 60 -4.35 -15.11 -2.68
N SER A 61 -4.05 -16.17 -1.93
CA SER A 61 -3.83 -17.50 -2.52
C SER A 61 -5.13 -17.88 -3.20
N SER A 62 -5.34 -17.39 -4.42
CA SER A 62 -6.24 -18.04 -5.36
C SER A 62 -5.60 -19.38 -5.64
N ASP A 63 -6.04 -20.37 -4.88
CA ASP A 63 -6.18 -21.76 -5.31
C ASP A 63 -6.69 -21.70 -6.75
N GLN A 64 -5.79 -21.82 -7.72
CA GLN A 64 -6.13 -22.11 -9.11
C GLN A 64 -6.19 -23.62 -9.23
N GLN A 65 -7.39 -24.17 -9.10
CA GLN A 65 -7.77 -25.45 -9.68
C GLN A 65 -8.35 -25.22 -11.07
#